data_AF-A0A963RBN1-F1
#
_entry.id   AF-A0A963RBN1-F1
#
_cell.length_a   1.000
_cell.length_b   1.000
_cell.length_c   1.000
_cell.angle_alpha   90.00
_cell.angle_beta   90.00
_cell.angle_gamma   90.00
#
_symmetry.space_group_name_H-M   'P 1'
#
loop_
_entity.id
_entity.type
_entity.pdbx_description
1 polymer ?
#
loop_
_entity_poly.entity_id
_entity_poly.type
_entity_poly.pdbx_seq_one_letter_code
_entity_poly.pdbx_strand_id
1 'polypeptide(L)'
;TELLLFGAILNPDGTRAARDYDIVVMLKGPTQSIVVREKAKVAGVWINADSTEFRSAPSYYAIASSRPISEIVDDKTAAIYELGLSWLQLSPIGAIDPEEQVRFSKGLVDLNERGGLYREEMRGVSVKEQVLYQARIFLPSSVPIGTYTAETLAISNGRVVASASSEVTVRKLGFERAIANFAEDQSVLYGLLAVLVSVMMGWIAGRLFALV
;
A
#
# COMPACT_ATOMS: atom_id res chain seq x y z
N THR A 1 6.08 -10.05 3.67
CA THR A 1 5.21 -11.21 3.42
C THR A 1 4.63 -11.07 2.03
N GLU A 2 3.86 -12.04 1.54
CA GLU A 2 3.27 -11.96 0.20
C GLU A 2 1.78 -12.30 0.29
N LEU A 3 0.96 -11.54 -0.43
CA LEU A 3 -0.43 -11.84 -0.67
C LEU A 3 -0.55 -12.51 -2.04
N LEU A 4 -1.08 -13.72 -2.06
CA LEU A 4 -1.38 -14.46 -3.28
C LEU A 4 -2.86 -14.34 -3.60
N LEU A 5 -3.16 -13.90 -4.81
CA LEU A 5 -4.52 -13.86 -5.32
C LEU A 5 -4.65 -14.82 -6.50
N PHE A 6 -5.70 -15.63 -6.47
CA PHE A 6 -6.03 -16.58 -7.51
C PHE A 6 -7.46 -16.36 -7.97
N GLY A 7 -7.70 -16.56 -9.26
CA GLY A 7 -9.05 -16.58 -9.78
C GLY A 7 -9.08 -17.18 -11.18
N ALA A 8 -10.30 -17.36 -11.69
CA ALA A 8 -10.54 -17.89 -13.01
C ALA A 8 -11.45 -16.95 -13.80
N ILE A 9 -11.18 -16.80 -15.09
CA ILE A 9 -12.03 -16.09 -16.05
C ILE A 9 -12.74 -17.14 -16.88
N LEU A 10 -14.05 -17.27 -16.68
CA LEU A 10 -14.88 -18.22 -17.41
C LEU A 10 -15.90 -17.46 -18.24
N ASN A 11 -16.18 -17.95 -19.45
CA ASN A 11 -17.33 -17.48 -20.20
C ASN A 11 -18.63 -17.89 -19.48
N PRO A 12 -19.76 -17.21 -19.72
CA PRO A 12 -21.05 -17.56 -19.12
C PRO A 12 -21.52 -19.00 -19.43
N ASP A 13 -21.04 -19.58 -20.53
CA ASP A 13 -21.29 -20.97 -20.94
C ASP A 13 -20.30 -21.98 -20.32
N GLY A 14 -19.40 -21.53 -19.44
CA GLY A 14 -18.40 -22.36 -18.77
C GLY A 14 -17.24 -22.79 -19.68
N THR A 15 -17.20 -22.33 -20.93
CA THR A 15 -16.10 -22.63 -21.85
C THR A 15 -14.89 -21.75 -21.55
N ARG A 16 -13.71 -22.23 -21.98
CA ARG A 16 -12.50 -21.40 -21.96
C ARG A 16 -12.76 -20.16 -22.79
N ALA A 17 -12.36 -19.01 -22.26
CA ALA A 17 -12.31 -17.79 -23.04
C ALA A 17 -11.45 -18.04 -24.29
N ALA A 18 -12.06 -17.97 -25.48
CA ALA A 18 -11.32 -18.03 -26.75
C ALA A 18 -10.51 -16.74 -27.02
N ARG A 19 -10.49 -15.81 -26.05
CA ARG A 19 -9.81 -14.52 -26.12
C ARG A 19 -8.76 -14.45 -25.01
N ASP A 20 -7.61 -13.91 -25.37
CA ASP A 20 -6.61 -13.53 -24.38
C ASP A 20 -7.14 -12.34 -23.56
N TYR A 21 -7.27 -12.55 -22.26
CA TYR A 21 -7.56 -11.50 -21.30
C TYR A 21 -6.28 -11.04 -20.64
N ASP A 22 -6.14 -9.72 -20.51
CA ASP A 22 -5.17 -9.15 -19.59
C ASP A 22 -5.80 -9.03 -18.21
N ILE A 23 -4.99 -9.33 -17.20
CA ILE A 23 -5.42 -9.25 -15.81
C ILE A 23 -4.59 -8.21 -15.10
N VAL A 24 -5.27 -7.33 -14.39
CA VAL A 24 -4.67 -6.34 -13.50
C VAL A 24 -5.26 -6.55 -12.11
N VAL A 25 -4.38 -6.70 -11.12
CA VAL A 25 -4.75 -6.84 -9.71
C VAL A 25 -4.17 -5.66 -8.96
N MET A 26 -5.02 -4.93 -8.24
CA MET A 26 -4.66 -3.81 -7.39
C MET A 26 -4.95 -4.15 -5.94
N LEU A 27 -4.11 -3.69 -5.03
CA LEU A 27 -4.31 -3.77 -3.59
C LEU A 27 -4.18 -2.37 -3.01
N LYS A 28 -5.29 -1.83 -2.49
CA LYS A 28 -5.35 -0.50 -1.87
C LYS A 28 -5.54 -0.66 -0.37
N GLY A 29 -4.69 -0.02 0.42
CA GLY A 29 -4.85 0.07 1.86
C GLY A 29 -5.92 1.08 2.26
N PRO A 30 -6.24 1.18 3.56
CA PRO A 30 -7.17 2.18 4.08
C PRO A 30 -6.80 3.59 3.62
N THR A 31 -7.80 4.34 3.17
CA THR A 31 -7.64 5.74 2.78
C THR A 31 -7.47 6.63 4.01
N GLN A 32 -6.53 7.56 3.96
CA GLN A 32 -6.19 8.46 5.06
C GLN A 32 -6.17 9.93 4.60
N SER A 33 -6.53 10.83 5.53
CA SER A 33 -6.25 12.26 5.40
C SER A 33 -4.84 12.52 5.91
N ILE A 34 -3.99 13.10 5.08
CA ILE A 34 -2.56 13.28 5.38
C ILE A 34 -2.10 14.70 5.03
N VAL A 35 -1.08 15.18 5.73
CA VAL A 35 -0.37 16.42 5.40
C VAL A 35 1.03 16.07 4.91
N VAL A 36 1.29 16.34 3.64
CA VAL A 36 2.59 16.17 3.00
C VAL A 36 3.40 17.44 3.22
N ARG A 37 4.64 17.30 3.67
CA ARG A 37 5.55 18.42 3.95
C ARG A 37 6.78 18.32 3.07
N GLU A 38 7.07 19.40 2.36
CA GLU A 38 8.29 19.51 1.57
C GLU A 38 9.41 20.06 2.47
N LYS A 39 10.52 19.33 2.55
CA LYS A 39 11.67 19.72 3.35
C LYS A 39 12.70 20.41 2.46
N ALA A 40 13.10 21.62 2.85
CA ALA A 40 14.18 22.34 2.21
C ALA A 40 15.31 22.62 3.20
N LYS A 41 16.54 22.74 2.70
CA LYS A 41 17.70 23.09 3.50
C LYS A 41 17.94 24.59 3.43
N VAL A 42 17.69 25.30 4.52
CA VAL A 42 17.88 26.75 4.64
C VAL A 42 18.95 27.01 5.69
N ALA A 43 19.97 27.79 5.33
CA ALA A 43 21.10 28.11 6.21
C ALA A 43 21.73 26.87 6.90
N GLY A 44 21.80 25.74 6.19
CA GLY A 44 22.38 24.50 6.70
C GLY A 44 21.43 23.57 7.48
N VAL A 45 20.21 24.03 7.80
CA VAL A 45 19.22 23.29 8.59
C VAL A 45 18.05 22.84 7.71
N TRP A 46 17.55 21.63 7.94
CA TRP A 46 16.34 21.15 7.29
C TRP A 46 15.10 21.73 7.97
N ILE A 47 14.28 22.43 7.20
CA ILE A 47 13.00 22.97 7.66
C ILE A 47 11.87 22.43 6.78
N ASN A 48 10.66 22.35 7.32
CA ASN A 48 9.46 22.13 6.52
C ASN A 48 9.14 23.46 5.83
N ALA A 49 9.53 23.59 4.57
CA ALA A 49 9.41 24.83 3.83
C ALA A 49 7.99 25.06 3.30
N ASP A 50 7.31 23.96 2.98
CA ASP A 50 5.97 24.00 2.38
C ASP A 50 5.16 22.76 2.78
N SER A 51 3.83 22.82 2.62
CA SER A 51 2.95 21.68 2.92
C SER A 51 1.62 21.72 2.18
N THR A 52 1.14 20.55 1.78
CA THR A 52 -0.19 20.36 1.19
C THR A 52 -0.93 19.24 1.93
N GLU A 53 -2.23 19.40 2.13
CA GLU A 53 -3.11 18.38 2.70
C GLU A 53 -3.86 17.61 1.62
N PHE A 54 -3.90 16.28 1.77
CA PHE A 54 -4.72 15.38 0.96
C PHE A 54 -5.82 14.78 1.84
N ARG A 55 -7.08 14.91 1.40
CA ARG A 55 -8.26 14.33 2.05
C ARG A 55 -8.26 12.80 1.98
N SER A 56 -7.77 12.28 0.87
CA SER A 56 -7.69 10.86 0.59
C SER A 56 -6.41 10.52 -0.13
N ALA A 57 -5.57 9.77 0.57
CA ALA A 57 -4.44 9.04 0.03
C ALA A 57 -4.49 7.61 0.57
N PRO A 58 -4.31 6.57 -0.26
CA PRO A 58 -4.24 5.20 0.23
C PRO A 58 -2.97 5.02 1.08
N SER A 59 -3.11 4.38 2.24
CA SER A 59 -1.96 4.08 3.11
C SER A 59 -0.99 3.06 2.52
N TYR A 60 -1.42 2.34 1.49
CA TYR A 60 -0.65 1.37 0.72
C TYR A 60 -1.27 1.25 -0.67
N TYR A 61 -0.46 1.12 -1.72
CA TYR A 61 -0.93 0.86 -3.08
C TYR A 61 0.02 -0.11 -3.77
N ALA A 62 -0.50 -1.21 -4.28
CA ALA A 62 0.26 -2.05 -5.19
C ALA A 62 -0.58 -2.49 -6.36
N ILE A 63 0.04 -2.52 -7.54
CA ILE A 63 -0.57 -3.02 -8.76
C ILE A 63 0.33 -4.10 -9.38
N ALA A 64 -0.29 -5.18 -9.83
CA ALA A 64 0.36 -6.20 -10.63
C ALA A 64 -0.47 -6.46 -11.88
N SER A 65 0.20 -6.64 -13.02
CA SER A 65 -0.48 -6.87 -14.30
C SER A 65 0.13 -8.03 -15.08
N SER A 66 -0.61 -8.57 -16.05
CA SER A 66 -0.11 -9.59 -16.98
C SER A 66 0.94 -9.05 -17.95
N ARG A 67 0.78 -7.79 -18.36
CA ARG A 67 1.65 -7.03 -19.28
C ARG A 67 1.77 -5.57 -18.82
N PRO A 68 2.71 -4.77 -19.34
CA PRO A 68 2.77 -3.34 -19.01
C PRO A 68 1.43 -2.65 -19.23
N ILE A 69 0.99 -1.80 -18.29
CA ILE A 69 -0.35 -1.18 -18.34
C ILE A 69 -0.58 -0.39 -19.64
N SER A 70 0.45 0.27 -20.15
CA SER A 70 0.42 1.01 -21.41
C SER A 70 0.22 0.14 -22.66
N GLU A 71 0.43 -1.18 -22.56
CA GLU A 71 0.12 -2.15 -23.62
C GLU A 71 -1.28 -2.78 -23.47
N ILE A 72 -1.92 -2.60 -22.31
CA ILE A 72 -3.21 -3.20 -21.97
C ILE A 72 -4.35 -2.20 -22.21
N VAL A 73 -4.17 -0.94 -21.79
CA VAL A 73 -5.20 0.11 -21.84
C VAL A 73 -4.62 1.44 -22.33
N ASP A 74 -5.52 2.33 -22.77
CA ASP A 74 -5.18 3.73 -23.03
C ASP A 74 -5.14 4.55 -21.73
N ASP A 75 -4.53 5.74 -21.81
CA ASP A 75 -4.41 6.70 -20.70
C ASP A 75 -5.75 7.03 -20.05
N LYS A 76 -6.81 7.14 -20.85
CA LYS A 76 -8.16 7.44 -20.34
C LYS A 76 -8.67 6.31 -19.45
N THR A 77 -8.56 5.06 -19.89
CA THR A 77 -8.99 3.92 -19.09
C THR A 77 -8.08 3.73 -17.88
N ALA A 78 -6.77 3.95 -18.02
CA ALA A 78 -5.84 3.93 -16.90
C ALA A 78 -6.19 4.97 -15.83
N ALA A 79 -6.57 6.19 -16.22
CA ALA A 79 -7.02 7.25 -15.30
C ALA A 79 -8.34 6.90 -14.58
N ILE A 80 -9.31 6.32 -15.30
CA ILE A 80 -10.62 5.96 -14.74
C ILE A 80 -10.50 4.88 -13.67
N TYR A 81 -9.66 3.86 -13.92
CA TYR A 81 -9.49 2.72 -13.01
C TYR A 81 -8.25 2.86 -12.10
N GLU A 82 -7.58 4.02 -12.11
CA GLU A 82 -6.37 4.31 -11.33
C GLU A 82 -5.27 3.24 -11.51
N LEU A 83 -5.04 2.84 -12.76
CA LEU A 83 -4.11 1.76 -13.11
C LEU A 83 -2.69 2.29 -13.19
N GLY A 84 -1.99 2.23 -12.06
CA GLY A 84 -0.64 2.69 -11.88
C GLY A 84 -0.54 3.99 -11.09
N LEU A 85 0.64 4.24 -10.54
CA LEU A 85 1.02 5.38 -9.72
C LEU A 85 0.88 6.71 -10.47
N SER A 86 1.11 6.72 -11.79
CA SER A 86 0.89 7.92 -12.62
C SER A 86 -0.59 8.32 -12.72
N TRP A 87 -1.50 7.37 -12.52
CA TRP A 87 -2.94 7.55 -12.64
C TRP A 87 -3.66 7.48 -11.30
N LEU A 88 -2.91 7.38 -10.20
CA LEU A 88 -3.45 7.32 -8.85
C LEU A 88 -4.11 8.66 -8.50
N GLN A 89 -5.41 8.62 -8.23
CA GLN A 89 -6.15 9.82 -7.87
C GLN A 89 -5.92 10.16 -6.40
N LEU A 90 -5.24 11.27 -6.17
CA LEU A 90 -5.06 11.87 -4.85
C LEU A 90 -6.00 13.08 -4.75
N SER A 91 -6.72 13.22 -3.65
CA SER A 91 -7.68 14.33 -3.47
C SER A 91 -7.11 15.41 -2.56
N PRO A 92 -6.48 16.47 -3.09
CA PRO A 92 -6.01 17.59 -2.28
C PRO A 92 -7.17 18.37 -1.64
N ILE A 93 -6.86 19.12 -0.59
CA ILE A 93 -7.80 20.03 0.07
C ILE A 93 -7.49 21.47 -0.32
N GLY A 94 -8.51 22.21 -0.77
CA GLY A 94 -8.42 23.63 -1.10
C GLY A 94 -8.26 23.90 -2.60
N ALA A 95 -8.26 25.19 -2.97
CA ALA A 95 -7.92 25.64 -4.30
C ALA A 95 -6.39 25.74 -4.40
N ILE A 96 -5.76 24.68 -4.88
CA ILE A 96 -4.31 24.60 -5.08
C ILE A 96 -4.00 24.93 -6.54
N ASP A 97 -2.90 25.65 -6.76
CA ASP A 97 -2.32 25.82 -8.09
C ASP A 97 -2.04 24.44 -8.72
N PRO A 98 -2.50 24.15 -9.95
CA PRO A 98 -2.26 22.86 -10.59
C PRO A 98 -0.80 22.41 -10.60
N GLU A 99 0.16 23.33 -10.75
CA GLU A 99 1.59 22.99 -10.72
C GLU A 99 2.04 22.49 -9.34
N GLU A 100 1.59 23.15 -8.28
CA GLU A 100 1.85 22.75 -6.90
C GLU A 100 1.21 21.39 -6.60
N GLN A 101 -0.03 21.16 -7.04
CA GLN A 101 -0.72 19.88 -6.86
C GLN A 101 0.07 18.74 -7.50
N VAL A 102 0.56 18.92 -8.73
CA VAL A 102 1.39 17.92 -9.43
C VAL A 102 2.70 17.68 -8.68
N ARG A 103 3.37 18.75 -8.22
CA ARG A 103 4.61 18.66 -7.44
C ARG A 103 4.43 17.83 -6.17
N PHE A 104 3.42 18.14 -5.35
CA PHE A 104 3.17 17.43 -4.09
C PHE A 104 2.68 16.00 -4.31
N SER A 105 1.83 15.76 -5.33
CA SER A 105 1.36 14.42 -5.67
C SER A 105 2.53 13.51 -6.09
N LYS A 106 3.41 14.01 -6.95
CA LYS A 106 4.63 13.30 -7.37
C LYS A 106 5.56 13.04 -6.19
N GLY A 107 5.76 14.02 -5.32
CA GLY A 107 6.58 13.88 -4.11
C GLY A 107 6.03 12.86 -3.12
N LEU A 108 4.71 12.79 -2.96
CA LEU A 108 4.05 11.78 -2.12
C LEU A 108 4.25 10.37 -2.68
N VAL A 109 4.02 10.19 -3.99
CA VAL A 109 4.22 8.91 -4.68
C VAL A 109 5.67 8.45 -4.53
N ASP A 110 6.64 9.31 -4.86
CA ASP A 110 8.08 9.04 -4.73
C ASP A 110 8.49 8.68 -3.30
N LEU A 111 7.96 9.39 -2.28
CA LEU A 111 8.23 9.07 -0.88
C LEU A 111 7.72 7.67 -0.50
N ASN A 112 6.49 7.33 -0.88
CA ASN A 112 5.90 6.04 -0.57
C ASN A 112 6.50 4.89 -1.37
N GLU A 113 6.95 5.15 -2.60
CA GLU A 113 7.64 4.18 -3.44
C GLU A 113 9.00 3.81 -2.84
N ARG A 114 9.79 4.80 -2.42
CA ARG A 114 11.05 4.57 -1.66
C ARG A 114 10.81 3.83 -0.34
N GLY A 115 9.68 4.12 0.32
CA GLY A 115 9.24 3.41 1.53
C GLY A 115 8.71 2.00 1.27
N GLY A 116 8.54 1.60 0.01
CA GLY A 116 8.01 0.31 -0.40
C GLY A 116 6.50 0.14 -0.16
N LEU A 117 5.78 1.20 0.19
CA LEU A 117 4.33 1.22 0.41
C LEU A 117 3.58 1.35 -0.92
N TYR A 118 4.18 2.01 -1.91
CA TYR A 118 3.66 2.12 -3.27
C TYR A 118 4.52 1.28 -4.21
N ARG A 119 3.90 0.39 -5.00
CA ARG A 119 4.62 -0.50 -5.91
C ARG A 119 3.86 -0.80 -7.19
N GLU A 120 4.61 -0.96 -8.27
CA GLU A 120 4.10 -1.48 -9.54
C GLU A 120 4.92 -2.69 -9.96
N GLU A 121 4.25 -3.81 -10.24
CA GLU A 121 4.88 -5.02 -10.76
C GLU A 121 4.26 -5.36 -12.12
N MET A 122 4.83 -4.78 -13.17
CA MET A 122 4.45 -5.07 -14.54
C MET A 122 4.90 -6.49 -14.87
N ARG A 123 3.98 -7.38 -15.28
CA ARG A 123 4.19 -8.83 -15.42
C ARG A 123 4.18 -9.60 -14.07
N GLY A 124 3.62 -9.01 -13.02
CA GLY A 124 3.38 -9.68 -11.73
C GLY A 124 2.20 -10.66 -11.72
N VAL A 125 1.46 -10.78 -12.83
CA VAL A 125 0.34 -11.73 -12.98
C VAL A 125 0.68 -12.79 -14.03
N SER A 126 0.56 -14.06 -13.64
CA SER A 126 0.68 -15.19 -14.56
C SER A 126 -0.71 -15.74 -14.87
N VAL A 127 -1.05 -15.83 -16.15
CA VAL A 127 -2.27 -16.47 -16.63
C VAL A 127 -1.92 -17.82 -17.23
N LYS A 128 -2.49 -18.90 -16.70
CA LYS A 128 -2.32 -20.28 -17.18
C LYS A 128 -3.59 -20.75 -17.86
N GLU A 129 -3.42 -21.48 -18.96
CA GLU A 129 -4.50 -22.09 -19.75
C GLU A 129 -5.60 -21.08 -20.16
N GLN A 130 -5.24 -19.79 -20.29
CA GLN A 130 -6.15 -18.69 -20.66
C GLN A 130 -7.37 -18.50 -19.73
N VAL A 131 -7.36 -19.12 -18.55
CA VAL A 131 -8.49 -19.10 -17.61
C VAL A 131 -8.02 -18.77 -16.21
N LEU A 132 -6.97 -19.43 -15.71
CA LEU A 132 -6.54 -19.30 -14.33
C LEU A 132 -5.46 -18.23 -14.20
N TYR A 133 -5.70 -17.20 -13.39
CA TYR A 133 -4.67 -16.22 -13.07
C TYR A 133 -4.15 -16.38 -11.65
N GLN A 134 -2.88 -16.05 -11.48
CA GLN A 134 -2.21 -15.93 -10.19
C GLN A 134 -1.47 -14.59 -10.16
N ALA A 135 -1.79 -13.77 -9.16
CA ALA A 135 -1.08 -12.53 -8.86
C ALA A 135 -0.35 -12.65 -7.52
N ARG A 136 0.86 -12.09 -7.46
CA ARG A 136 1.65 -12.01 -6.22
C ARG A 136 1.89 -10.55 -5.89
N ILE A 137 1.34 -10.11 -4.76
CA ILE A 137 1.56 -8.77 -4.23
C ILE A 137 2.46 -8.88 -3.01
N PHE A 138 3.64 -8.27 -3.07
CA PHE A 138 4.52 -8.18 -1.91
C PHE A 138 3.91 -7.24 -0.88
N LEU A 139 3.78 -7.67 0.37
CA LEU A 139 3.26 -6.85 1.47
C LEU A 139 4.36 -6.69 2.54
N PRO A 140 5.00 -5.52 2.67
CA PRO A 140 6.05 -5.32 3.67
C PRO A 140 5.49 -5.41 5.09
N SER A 141 6.35 -5.67 6.08
CA SER A 141 5.94 -5.69 7.49
C SER A 141 5.60 -4.30 8.05
N SER A 142 5.97 -3.23 7.35
CA SER A 142 5.70 -1.84 7.71
C SER A 142 4.32 -1.34 7.28
N VAL A 143 3.51 -2.16 6.59
CA VAL A 143 2.21 -1.70 6.12
C VAL A 143 1.27 -1.38 7.29
N PRO A 144 0.46 -0.32 7.19
CA PRO A 144 -0.50 0.01 8.24
C PRO A 144 -1.56 -1.07 8.46
N ILE A 145 -2.02 -1.20 9.71
CA ILE A 145 -3.14 -2.08 10.05
C ILE A 145 -4.43 -1.48 9.47
N GLY A 146 -5.31 -2.34 8.95
CA GLY A 146 -6.64 -1.92 8.50
C GLY A 146 -7.22 -2.84 7.44
N THR A 147 -8.33 -2.41 6.83
CA THR A 147 -8.98 -3.12 5.73
C THR A 147 -8.41 -2.64 4.40
N TYR A 148 -7.95 -3.60 3.61
CA TYR A 148 -7.42 -3.38 2.27
C TYR A 148 -8.44 -3.89 1.26
N THR A 149 -8.52 -3.25 0.11
CA THR A 149 -9.35 -3.69 -1.00
C THR A 149 -8.45 -4.24 -2.09
N ALA A 150 -8.60 -5.53 -2.37
CA ALA A 150 -8.03 -6.16 -3.53
C ALA A 150 -9.03 -6.11 -4.68
N GLU A 151 -8.68 -5.47 -5.78
CA GLU A 151 -9.52 -5.34 -6.97
C GLU A 151 -8.83 -6.02 -8.15
N THR A 152 -9.54 -6.91 -8.81
CA THR A 152 -9.07 -7.61 -10.01
C THR A 152 -9.91 -7.18 -11.21
N LEU A 153 -9.24 -6.74 -12.26
CA LEU A 153 -9.85 -6.29 -13.51
C LEU A 153 -9.43 -7.25 -14.63
N ALA A 154 -10.42 -7.75 -15.36
CA ALA A 154 -10.21 -8.44 -16.63
C ALA A 154 -10.40 -7.47 -17.77
N ILE A 155 -9.39 -7.38 -18.65
CA ILE A 155 -9.30 -6.38 -19.71
C ILE A 155 -9.17 -7.10 -21.05
N SER A 156 -9.92 -6.64 -22.04
CA SER A 156 -9.83 -7.12 -23.42
C SER A 156 -9.96 -5.95 -24.38
N ASN A 157 -9.03 -5.85 -25.34
CA ASN A 157 -8.99 -4.77 -26.33
C ASN A 157 -9.07 -3.36 -25.71
N GLY A 158 -8.28 -3.10 -24.66
CA GLY A 158 -8.26 -1.79 -24.00
C GLY A 158 -9.44 -1.47 -23.11
N ARG A 159 -10.38 -2.40 -22.90
CA ARG A 159 -11.59 -2.17 -22.11
C ARG A 159 -11.72 -3.16 -20.97
N VAL A 160 -12.04 -2.65 -19.78
CA VAL A 160 -12.43 -3.47 -18.63
C VAL A 160 -13.75 -4.16 -18.95
N VAL A 161 -13.73 -5.50 -18.97
CA VAL A 161 -14.91 -6.33 -19.27
C VAL A 161 -15.53 -6.95 -18.02
N ALA A 162 -14.73 -7.10 -16.96
CA ALA A 162 -15.19 -7.59 -15.67
C ALA A 162 -14.30 -7.04 -14.56
N SER A 163 -14.89 -6.86 -13.38
CA SER A 163 -14.18 -6.52 -12.15
C SER A 163 -14.66 -7.42 -11.00
N ALA A 164 -13.76 -7.72 -10.08
CA ALA A 164 -14.05 -8.42 -8.85
C ALA A 164 -13.27 -7.78 -7.71
N SER A 165 -13.94 -7.47 -6.60
CA SER A 165 -13.30 -6.91 -5.42
C SER A 165 -13.42 -7.84 -4.23
N SER A 166 -12.40 -7.82 -3.37
CA SER A 166 -12.34 -8.58 -2.13
C SER A 166 -11.67 -7.75 -1.06
N GLU A 167 -12.20 -7.81 0.17
CA GLU A 167 -11.60 -7.15 1.31
C GLU A 167 -10.61 -8.06 2.03
N VAL A 168 -9.43 -7.53 2.33
CA VAL A 168 -8.36 -8.21 3.06
C VAL A 168 -8.04 -7.39 4.30
N THR A 169 -8.30 -7.94 5.50
CA THR A 169 -7.95 -7.23 6.74
C THR A 169 -6.54 -7.57 7.20
N VAL A 170 -5.67 -6.56 7.25
CA VAL A 170 -4.33 -6.67 7.81
C VAL A 170 -4.38 -6.34 9.30
N ARG A 171 -3.85 -7.25 10.15
CA ARG A 171 -3.81 -7.12 11.61
C ARG A 171 -2.46 -7.57 12.16
N LYS A 172 -2.06 -7.04 13.31
CA LYS A 172 -0.96 -7.60 14.11
C LYS A 172 -1.31 -9.03 14.53
N LEU A 173 -0.36 -9.95 14.44
CA LEU A 173 -0.53 -11.35 14.82
C LEU A 173 0.64 -11.78 15.74
N GLY A 174 0.42 -12.85 16.52
CA GLY A 174 1.46 -13.42 17.38
C GLY A 174 1.82 -12.58 18.61
N PHE A 175 3.13 -12.51 18.91
CA PHE A 175 3.65 -11.85 20.12
C PHE A 175 3.35 -10.34 20.15
N GLU A 176 3.44 -9.65 19.02
CA GLU A 176 3.11 -8.22 18.93
C GLU A 176 1.65 -7.95 19.31
N ARG A 177 0.72 -8.83 18.92
CA ARG A 177 -0.69 -8.74 19.31
C ARG A 177 -0.86 -9.01 20.80
N ALA A 178 -0.14 -9.98 21.37
CA ALA A 178 -0.20 -10.27 22.80
C ALA A 178 0.25 -9.06 23.65
N ILE A 179 1.35 -8.40 23.26
CA ILE A 179 1.80 -7.17 23.93
C ILE A 179 0.78 -6.05 23.76
N ALA A 180 0.30 -5.82 22.53
CA ALA A 180 -0.67 -4.76 22.26
C ALA A 180 -1.94 -4.96 23.11
N ASN A 181 -2.51 -6.16 23.12
CA ASN A 181 -3.66 -6.49 23.94
C ASN A 181 -3.37 -6.33 25.44
N PHE A 182 -2.20 -6.77 25.92
CA PHE A 182 -1.82 -6.61 27.33
C PHE A 182 -1.69 -5.14 27.73
N ALA A 183 -1.16 -4.30 26.83
CA ALA A 183 -1.06 -2.85 27.03
C ALA A 183 -2.43 -2.15 26.99
N GLU A 184 -3.37 -2.62 26.18
CA GLU A 184 -4.71 -2.04 26.06
C GLU A 184 -5.64 -2.52 27.20
N ASP A 185 -5.73 -3.84 27.42
CA ASP A 185 -6.64 -4.49 28.36
C ASP A 185 -6.17 -4.39 29.82
N GLN A 186 -4.85 -4.37 30.04
CA GLN A 186 -4.22 -4.30 31.38
C GLN A 186 -3.15 -3.19 31.45
N SER A 187 -3.50 -2.00 30.95
CA SER A 187 -2.60 -0.85 30.81
C SER A 187 -1.78 -0.50 32.06
N VAL A 188 -2.37 -0.56 33.26
CA VAL A 188 -1.66 -0.28 34.53
C VAL A 188 -0.58 -1.33 34.81
N LEU A 189 -0.91 -2.62 34.68
CA LEU A 189 0.03 -3.70 34.95
C LEU A 189 1.15 -3.72 33.90
N TYR A 190 0.80 -3.49 32.63
CA TYR A 190 1.78 -3.33 31.56
C TYR A 190 2.73 -2.16 31.84
N GLY A 191 2.20 -1.00 32.25
CA GLY A 191 3.02 0.16 32.61
C GLY A 191 3.98 -0.12 33.77
N LEU A 192 3.51 -0.78 34.84
CA LEU A 192 4.35 -1.15 35.98
C LEU A 192 5.45 -2.13 35.57
N LEU A 193 5.11 -3.14 34.77
CA LEU A 193 6.08 -4.10 34.22
C LEU A 193 7.12 -3.41 33.33
N ALA A 194 6.70 -2.46 32.48
CA ALA A 194 7.61 -1.69 31.64
C ALA A 194 8.59 -0.84 32.47
N VAL A 195 8.10 -0.18 33.53
CA VAL A 195 8.95 0.57 34.47
C VAL A 195 9.94 -0.36 35.19
N LEU A 196 9.46 -1.50 35.69
CA LEU A 196 10.30 -2.50 36.36
C LEU A 196 11.43 -2.99 35.44
N VAL A 197 11.11 -3.36 34.20
CA VAL A 197 12.09 -3.80 33.20
C VAL A 197 13.11 -2.70 32.89
N SER A 198 12.66 -1.44 32.77
CA SER A 198 13.54 -0.29 32.54
C SER A 198 14.53 -0.08 33.68
N VAL A 199 14.06 -0.11 34.93
CA VAL A 199 14.91 -0.01 36.13
C VAL A 199 15.90 -1.17 36.22
N MET A 200 15.45 -2.40 35.96
CA MET A 200 16.32 -3.57 35.94
C MET A 200 17.42 -3.46 34.88
N MET A 201 17.08 -3.02 33.66
CA MET A 201 18.07 -2.81 32.59
C MET A 201 19.09 -1.74 32.96
N GLY A 202 18.64 -0.62 33.54
CA GLY A 202 19.53 0.43 34.04
C GLY A 202 20.49 -0.08 35.12
N TRP A 203 19.98 -0.88 36.06
CA TRP A 203 20.79 -1.50 37.12
C TRP A 203 21.84 -2.49 36.56
N ILE A 204 21.44 -3.37 35.63
CA ILE A 204 22.34 -4.33 34.98
C ILE A 204 23.45 -3.61 34.21
N ALA A 205 23.09 -2.62 33.39
CA ALA A 205 24.05 -1.83 32.64
C ALA A 205 25.07 -1.15 33.58
N GLY A 206 24.58 -0.50 34.64
CA GLY A 206 25.44 0.12 35.65
C GLY A 206 26.41 -0.87 36.32
N ARG A 207 25.96 -2.10 36.59
CA ARG A 207 26.82 -3.13 37.20
C ARG A 207 27.90 -3.65 36.22
N LEU A 208 27.55 -3.82 34.94
CA LEU A 208 28.50 -4.26 33.92
C LEU A 208 29.57 -3.19 33.64
N PHE A 209 29.18 -1.92 33.53
CA PHE A 209 30.15 -0.83 33.36
C PHE A 209 31.05 -0.62 34.58
N ALA A 210 30.60 -0.99 35.78
CA ALA A 210 31.43 -0.94 36.98
C ALA A 210 32.41 -2.12 37.12
N LEU A 211 32.31 -3.14 36.25
CA LEU A 211 33.20 -4.31 36.24
C LEU A 211 34.30 -4.22 35.17
N VAL A 212 34.23 -3.22 34.28
CA VAL A 212 35.24 -2.87 33.26
C VAL A 212 36.06 -1.69 33.77
#